data_AF-A0A8S0U739-F1
#
_entry.id   AF-A0A8S0U739-F1
#
_cell.length_a   1.000
_cell.length_b   1.000
_cell.length_c   1.000
_cell.angle_alpha   90.00
_cell.angle_beta   90.00
_cell.angle_gamma   90.00
#
_symmetry.space_group_name_H-M   'P 1'
#
loop_
_entity.id
_entity.type
_entity.pdbx_description
1 polymer ?
#
loop_
_entity_poly.entity_id
_entity_poly.type
_entity_poly.pdbx_seq_one_letter_code
_entity_poly.pdbx_strand_id
1 'polypeptide(L)'
;MCESNKIDFTRRAFGGDFSFGAATSAYQIEGTWNAGGKGMSNWDYFTQMKPGGVADASNGCVAVDHYNMFKVYMLQQFSAL
;
A
#
# COMPACT_ATOMS: atom_id res chain seq x y z
N MET A 1 26.05 4.86 -35.14
CA MET A 1 25.08 5.53 -34.26
C MET A 1 23.92 4.57 -34.08
N CYS A 2 23.70 4.04 -32.87
CA CYS A 2 22.57 3.15 -32.61
C CYS A 2 21.39 4.05 -32.20
N GLU A 3 20.37 4.15 -33.04
CA GLU A 3 19.16 4.90 -32.69
C GLU A 3 18.40 4.15 -31.61
N SER A 4 18.25 4.77 -30.44
CA SER A 4 17.36 4.25 -29.41
C SER A 4 15.92 4.40 -29.89
N ASN A 5 15.27 3.30 -30.29
CA ASN A 5 13.83 3.28 -30.47
C ASN A 5 13.18 3.65 -29.13
N LYS A 6 12.64 4.86 -29.03
CA LYS A 6 11.85 5.28 -27.87
C LYS A 6 10.49 4.59 -27.96
N ILE A 7 10.29 3.58 -27.13
CA ILE A 7 8.97 2.99 -26.92
C ILE A 7 8.11 4.04 -26.20
N ASP A 8 6.99 4.41 -26.83
CA ASP A 8 6.00 5.32 -26.23
C ASP A 8 5.06 4.54 -25.30
N PHE A 9 5.20 4.72 -23.99
CA PHE A 9 4.41 4.03 -22.97
C PHE A 9 3.06 4.72 -22.72
N THR A 10 2.23 4.83 -23.77
CA THR A 10 0.84 5.30 -23.66
C THR A 10 -0.13 4.14 -23.43
N ARG A 11 -1.35 4.41 -22.95
CA ARG A 11 -2.38 3.36 -22.76
C ARG A 11 -2.65 2.54 -24.03
N ARG A 12 -2.48 3.17 -25.21
CA ARG A 12 -2.63 2.54 -26.54
C ARG A 12 -1.56 1.50 -26.84
N ALA A 13 -0.42 1.55 -26.17
CA ALA A 13 0.62 0.53 -26.28
C ALA A 13 0.21 -0.80 -25.63
N PHE A 14 -0.88 -0.82 -24.85
CA PHE A 14 -1.42 -2.00 -24.18
C PHE A 14 -2.79 -2.35 -24.78
N GLY A 15 -3.10 -3.64 -24.94
CA GLY A 15 -4.38 -4.10 -25.51
C GLY A 15 -5.61 -3.52 -24.77
N GLY A 16 -6.76 -3.54 -25.45
CA GLY A 16 -8.02 -3.01 -24.88
C GLY A 16 -8.35 -3.62 -23.52
N ASP A 17 -8.13 -4.93 -23.37
CA ASP A 17 -8.44 -5.69 -22.17
C ASP A 17 -7.35 -5.65 -21.08
N PHE A 18 -6.28 -4.89 -21.30
CA PHE A 18 -5.20 -4.77 -20.33
C PHE A 18 -5.65 -3.95 -19.10
N SER A 19 -5.51 -4.53 -17.91
CA SER A 19 -5.91 -3.89 -16.64
C SER A 19 -4.71 -3.26 -15.95
N PHE A 20 -4.85 -1.98 -15.56
CA PHE A 20 -3.93 -1.30 -14.67
C PHE A 20 -4.58 -1.13 -13.30
N GLY A 21 -3.83 -1.36 -12.23
CA GLY A 21 -4.32 -1.22 -10.87
C GLY A 21 -3.18 -0.97 -9.90
N ALA A 22 -3.54 -0.76 -8.63
CA ALA A 22 -2.60 -0.63 -7.53
C ALA A 22 -2.89 -1.74 -6.49
N ALA A 23 -1.89 -2.07 -5.67
CA ALA A 23 -2.00 -3.07 -4.62
C ALA A 23 -1.36 -2.57 -3.31
N THR A 24 -1.87 -3.09 -2.19
CA THR A 24 -1.42 -2.79 -0.84
C THR A 24 -1.42 -4.07 0.01
N SER A 25 -0.92 -4.00 1.25
CA SER A 25 -1.01 -5.11 2.22
C SER A 25 -1.49 -4.61 3.59
N ALA A 26 -2.20 -5.47 4.32
CA ALA A 26 -2.92 -5.11 5.54
C ALA A 26 -2.06 -4.34 6.56
N TYR A 27 -0.94 -4.93 7.02
CA TYR A 27 -0.09 -4.31 8.05
C TYR A 27 0.52 -2.96 7.62
N GLN A 28 0.73 -2.77 6.31
CA GLN A 28 1.33 -1.54 5.79
C GLN A 28 0.34 -0.37 5.73
N ILE A 29 -0.97 -0.63 5.69
CA ILE A 29 -1.96 0.43 5.46
C ILE A 29 -3.09 0.52 6.50
N GLU A 30 -3.50 -0.60 7.10
CA GLU A 30 -4.74 -0.64 7.89
C GLU A 30 -4.64 0.12 9.21
N GLY A 31 -3.53 -0.05 9.92
CA GLY A 31 -3.42 0.42 11.30
C GLY A 31 -4.35 -0.34 12.24
N THR A 32 -4.86 0.35 13.25
CA THR A 32 -5.86 -0.18 14.20
C THR A 32 -5.45 -1.55 14.78
N TRP A 33 -4.18 -1.67 15.15
CA TRP A 33 -3.54 -2.97 15.34
C TRP A 33 -4.13 -3.85 16.47
N ASN A 34 -4.84 -3.26 17.43
CA ASN A 34 -5.40 -3.95 18.60
C ASN A 34 -6.90 -3.65 18.83
N ALA A 35 -7.63 -3.13 17.83
CA ALA A 35 -9.06 -2.87 17.97
C ALA A 35 -9.92 -3.88 17.18
N GLY A 36 -11.25 -3.80 17.34
CA GLY A 36 -12.20 -4.60 16.56
C GLY A 36 -12.09 -6.12 16.77
N GLY A 37 -11.44 -6.56 17.84
CA GLY A 37 -11.18 -7.99 18.09
C GLY A 37 -9.98 -8.56 17.31
N LYS A 38 -9.17 -7.73 16.65
CA LYS A 38 -7.97 -8.17 15.94
C LYS A 38 -6.95 -8.80 16.92
N GLY A 39 -6.43 -9.97 16.53
CA GLY A 39 -5.30 -10.62 17.19
C GLY A 39 -3.95 -10.02 16.80
N MET A 40 -2.95 -10.22 17.66
CA MET A 40 -1.57 -9.80 17.41
C MET A 40 -0.95 -10.61 16.26
N SER A 41 -0.33 -9.92 15.31
CA SER A 41 0.44 -10.52 14.22
C SER A 41 1.92 -10.65 14.58
N ASN A 42 2.68 -11.39 13.76
CA ASN A 42 4.14 -11.46 13.90
C ASN A 42 4.81 -10.09 13.72
N TRP A 43 4.28 -9.24 12.83
CA TRP A 43 4.79 -7.89 12.60
C TRP A 43 4.50 -6.93 13.75
N ASP A 44 3.33 -7.06 14.39
CA ASP A 44 3.03 -6.34 15.64
C ASP A 44 4.11 -6.65 16.69
N TYR A 45 4.39 -7.94 16.90
CA TYR A 45 5.41 -8.38 17.86
C TYR A 45 6.81 -7.91 17.48
N PHE A 46 7.22 -8.08 16.22
CA PHE A 46 8.56 -7.72 15.75
C PHE A 46 8.83 -6.22 15.95
N THR A 47 7.94 -5.36 15.48
CA THR A 47 8.15 -3.92 15.51
C THR A 47 8.04 -3.32 16.93
N GLN A 48 7.25 -3.93 17.81
CA GLN A 48 7.12 -3.46 19.20
C GLN A 48 8.21 -4.00 20.14
N MET A 49 8.67 -5.24 19.93
CA MET A 49 9.53 -5.94 20.90
C MET A 49 11.01 -5.99 20.53
N LYS A 50 11.39 -5.56 19.31
CA LYS A 50 12.78 -5.60 18.82
C LYS A 50 13.30 -4.18 18.49
N PRO A 51 13.91 -3.48 19.46
CA PRO A 51 14.60 -2.22 19.18
C PRO A 51 15.63 -2.39 18.06
N GLY A 52 15.62 -1.48 17.07
CA GLY A 52 16.51 -1.53 15.90
C GLY A 52 16.10 -2.52 14.80
N GLY A 53 14.97 -3.22 14.94
CA GLY A 53 14.42 -4.08 13.88
C GLY A 53 13.82 -3.30 12.70
N VAL A 54 13.43 -2.05 12.95
CA VAL A 54 13.01 -1.07 11.93
C VAL A 54 13.98 0.10 12.00
N ALA A 55 14.48 0.55 10.85
CA ALA A 55 15.57 1.52 10.75
C ALA A 55 15.27 2.86 11.47
N ASP A 56 14.01 3.28 11.46
CA ASP A 56 13.53 4.51 12.11
C ASP A 56 12.73 4.23 13.39
N ALA A 57 12.73 2.98 13.86
CA ALA A 57 11.93 2.51 14.99
C ALA A 57 10.41 2.71 14.87
N SER A 58 9.88 2.92 13.65
CA SER A 58 8.44 3.01 13.41
C SER A 58 7.73 1.64 13.50
N ASN A 59 6.39 1.67 13.53
CA ASN A 59 5.54 0.49 13.56
C ASN A 59 4.24 0.70 12.76
N GLY A 60 3.48 -0.38 12.55
CA GLY A 60 2.22 -0.37 11.81
C GLY A 60 0.98 -0.09 12.66
N CYS A 61 1.13 0.45 13.89
CA CYS A 61 0.00 0.60 14.81
C CYS A 61 -1.11 1.51 14.26
N VAL A 62 -0.71 2.55 13.51
CA VAL A 62 -1.62 3.49 12.83
C VAL A 62 -1.50 3.39 11.31
N ALA A 63 -0.30 3.21 10.77
CA ALA A 63 -0.05 3.20 9.33
C ALA A 63 -0.65 4.45 8.63
N VAL A 64 -1.44 4.28 7.56
CA VAL A 64 -2.26 5.36 6.95
C VAL A 64 -3.72 5.31 7.41
N ASP A 65 -4.01 4.58 8.48
CA ASP A 65 -5.34 4.45 9.07
C ASP A 65 -6.43 3.98 8.08
N HIS A 66 -6.05 3.12 7.12
CA HIS A 66 -6.96 2.67 6.08
C HIS A 66 -8.12 1.86 6.65
N TYR A 67 -8.00 1.25 7.84
CA TYR A 67 -9.12 0.58 8.49
C TYR A 67 -10.30 1.54 8.73
N ASN A 68 -10.03 2.75 9.23
CA ASN A 68 -11.06 3.75 9.49
C ASN A 68 -11.36 4.62 8.25
N MET A 69 -10.37 4.85 7.40
CA MET A 69 -10.45 5.79 6.27
C MET A 69 -10.71 5.12 4.91
N PHE A 70 -10.97 3.81 4.84
CA PHE A 70 -11.11 3.11 3.56
C PHE A 70 -12.10 3.77 2.59
N LYS A 71 -13.23 4.29 3.09
CA LYS A 71 -14.22 4.98 2.25
C LYS A 71 -13.66 6.25 1.62
N VAL A 72 -12.87 7.02 2.36
CA VAL A 72 -12.27 8.26 1.86
C VAL A 72 -11.24 7.94 0.77
N TYR A 73 -10.39 6.94 1.00
CA TYR A 73 -9.38 6.53 0.03
C TYR A 73 -9.98 5.94 -1.24
N MET A 74 -11.02 5.12 -1.13
CA MET A 74 -11.70 4.57 -2.30
C MET A 74 -12.38 5.67 -3.12
N LEU A 75 -13.05 6.64 -2.49
CA LEU A 75 -13.69 7.76 -3.21
C LEU A 75 -12.68 8.67 -3.92
N GLN A 76 -11.53 8.94 -3.31
CA GLN A 76 -10.45 9.70 -3.96
C GLN A 76 -9.89 8.95 -5.18
N GLN A 77 -9.74 7.63 -5.09
CA GLN A 77 -9.26 6.82 -6.21
C GLN A 77 -10.25 6.79 -7.37
N PHE A 78 -11.56 6.78 -7.12
CA PHE A 78 -12.58 6.87 -8.17
C PHE A 78 -12.68 8.26 -8.81
N SER A 79 -12.33 9.34 -8.10
CA SER A 79 -12.31 10.71 -8.66
C SER A 79 -11.08 11.02 -9.51
N ALA A 80 -10.04 10.19 -9.41
CA ALA A 80 -8.80 10.31 -10.18
C ALA A 80 -8.80 9.43 -11.46
N LEU A 81 -9.91 8.75 -11.73
CA LEU A 81 -10.20 7.97 -12.94
C LEU A 81 -11.22 8.72 -13.80
#